data_AF-A0A072TNP7-F1
#
_entry.id   AF-A0A072TNP7-F1
#
_cell.length_a   1.000
_cell.length_b   1.000
_cell.length_c   1.000
_cell.angle_alpha   90.00
_cell.angle_beta   90.00
_cell.angle_gamma   90.00
#
_symmetry.space_group_name_H-M   'P 1'
#
loop_
_entity.id
_entity.type
_entity.pdbx_description
1 polymer ?
#
loop_
_entity_poly.entity_id
_entity_poly.type
_entity_poly.pdbx_seq_one_letter_code
_entity_poly.pdbx_strand_id
1 'polypeptide(L)'
;MAEDTIHVVMLPWSAFGHLIPFFKLSIALAKAGVHVSYISTPNIYKLENPVKQLVSNWSHNWIICDCNPHWIVDVAQKANMIRLI
;
A
#
# COMPACT_ATOMS: atom_id res chain seq x y z
N MET A 1 11.35 6.28 21.83
CA MET A 1 12.11 6.75 20.66
C MET A 1 11.24 6.46 19.46
N ALA A 2 10.55 7.48 18.94
CA ALA A 2 9.67 7.29 17.78
C ALA A 2 10.60 7.18 16.56
N GLU A 3 10.91 5.95 16.15
CA GLU A 3 11.55 5.75 14.85
C GLU A 3 10.59 6.28 13.79
N ASP A 4 11.11 7.08 12.86
CA ASP A 4 10.43 7.44 11.61
C ASP A 4 10.31 6.19 10.73
N THR A 5 9.47 5.25 11.16
CA THR A 5 9.26 3.98 10.49
C THR A 5 8.45 4.23 9.23
N ILE A 6 9.02 3.90 8.08
CA ILE A 6 8.32 4.05 6.80
C ILE A 6 7.18 3.02 6.77
N HIS A 7 5.96 3.49 6.55
CA HIS A 7 4.78 2.64 6.39
C HIS A 7 4.49 2.44 4.89
N VAL A 8 4.48 1.19 4.44
CA VAL A 8 4.13 0.82 3.06
C VAL A 8 2.80 0.07 3.06
N VAL A 9 1.81 0.58 2.33
CA VAL A 9 0.56 -0.13 2.03
C VAL A 9 0.69 -0.81 0.68
N MET A 10 0.54 -2.13 0.65
CA MET A 10 0.61 -2.92 -0.58
C MET A 10 -0.78 -3.43 -0.98
N LEU A 11 -1.15 -3.15 -2.22
CA LEU A 11 -2.45 -3.46 -2.84
C LEU A 11 -2.23 -4.26 -4.13
N PRO A 12 -1.98 -5.58 -4.04
CA PRO A 12 -1.84 -6.45 -5.20
C PRO A 12 -3.18 -6.69 -5.90
N TRP A 13 -3.16 -6.96 -7.20
CA TRP A 13 -4.30 -7.49 -7.92
C TRP A 13 -4.66 -8.87 -7.36
N SER A 14 -5.95 -9.17 -7.20
CA SER A 14 -6.45 -10.48 -6.77
C SER A 14 -6.35 -11.53 -7.88
N ALA A 15 -5.14 -11.76 -8.36
CA ALA A 15 -4.78 -12.75 -9.36
C ALA A 15 -3.55 -13.50 -8.86
N PHE A 16 -3.54 -14.81 -9.02
CA PHE A 16 -2.51 -15.68 -8.43
C PHE A 16 -1.09 -15.29 -8.86
N GLY A 17 -0.92 -14.83 -10.10
CA GLY A 17 0.35 -14.35 -10.64
C GLY A 17 0.89 -13.08 -9.97
N HIS A 18 0.05 -12.29 -9.31
CA HIS A 18 0.41 -11.02 -8.69
C HIS A 18 0.55 -11.13 -7.16
N LEU A 19 -0.27 -11.97 -6.51
CA LEU A 19 -0.22 -12.15 -5.05
C LEU A 19 1.13 -12.68 -4.56
N ILE A 20 1.69 -13.69 -5.23
CA ILE A 20 2.97 -14.31 -4.82
C ILE A 20 4.15 -13.34 -4.90
N PRO A 21 4.41 -12.63 -6.02
CA PRO A 21 5.53 -11.68 -6.07
C PRO A 21 5.36 -10.52 -5.09
N PHE A 22 4.13 -10.00 -4.92
CA PHE A 22 3.87 -8.94 -3.94
C PHE A 22 4.06 -9.40 -2.49
N PHE A 23 3.70 -10.64 -2.17
CA PHE A 23 3.94 -11.21 -0.85
C PHE A 23 5.44 -11.43 -0.58
N LYS A 24 6.22 -11.84 -1.59
CA LYS A 24 7.68 -11.92 -1.45
C LYS A 24 8.30 -10.54 -1.23
N LEU A 25 7.80 -9.52 -1.94
CA LEU A 25 8.24 -8.14 -1.78
C LEU A 25 7.88 -7.59 -0.39
N SER A 26 6.68 -7.88 0.13
CA SER A 26 6.27 -7.45 1.47
C SER A 26 7.19 -8.03 2.56
N ILE A 27 7.59 -9.30 2.43
CA ILE A 27 8.55 -9.94 3.32
C ILE A 27 9.93 -9.28 3.22
N ALA A 28 10.40 -8.97 2.01
CA ALA A 28 11.69 -8.32 1.81
C ALA A 28 11.74 -6.92 2.44
N LEU A 29 10.66 -6.14 2.29
CA LEU A 29 10.50 -4.83 2.91
C LEU A 29 10.42 -4.92 4.44
N ALA A 30 9.65 -5.88 4.96
CA ALA A 30 9.58 -6.13 6.40
C ALA A 30 10.95 -6.48 7.01
N LYS A 31 11.75 -7.27 6.29
CA LYS A 31 13.14 -7.59 6.69
C LYS A 31 14.08 -6.38 6.64
N ALA A 32 13.78 -5.39 5.80
CA ALA A 32 14.53 -4.15 5.70
C ALA A 32 14.13 -3.12 6.78
N GLY A 33 13.23 -3.46 7.70
CA GLY A 33 12.76 -2.57 8.77
C GLY A 33 11.57 -1.68 8.37
N VAL A 34 10.96 -1.93 7.22
CA VAL A 34 9.79 -1.18 6.74
C VAL A 34 8.51 -1.84 7.26
N HIS A 35 7.57 -1.04 7.77
CA HIS A 35 6.29 -1.58 8.22
C HIS A 35 5.35 -1.75 7.04
N VAL A 36 5.02 -3.00 6.68
CA VAL A 36 4.19 -3.29 5.50
C VAL A 36 2.78 -3.72 5.90
N SER A 37 1.77 -3.01 5.40
CA SER A 37 0.36 -3.40 5.44
C SER A 37 -0.03 -4.04 4.11
N TYR A 38 -0.19 -5.36 4.08
CA TYR A 38 -0.58 -6.10 2.89
C TYR A 38 -2.10 -6.30 2.84
N ILE A 39 -2.77 -5.70 1.85
CA ILE A 39 -4.23 -5.72 1.72
C ILE A 39 -4.60 -6.37 0.38
N SER A 40 -4.97 -7.65 0.41
CA SER A 40 -5.55 -8.34 -0.74
C SER A 40 -7.05 -8.48 -0.55
N THR A 41 -7.84 -7.81 -1.39
CA THR A 41 -9.29 -8.07 -1.45
C THR A 41 -9.72 -8.35 -2.88
N PRO A 42 -10.72 -9.22 -3.11
CA PRO A 42 -11.25 -9.46 -4.45
C PRO A 42 -12.01 -8.25 -5.01
N ASN A 43 -12.36 -7.25 -4.19
CA ASN A 43 -13.07 -6.06 -4.63
C ASN A 43 -12.37 -4.77 -4.16
N ILE A 44 -11.48 -4.26 -5.02
CA ILE A 44 -10.65 -3.09 -4.75
C ILE A 44 -11.45 -1.79 -4.55
N TYR A 45 -12.66 -1.70 -5.09
CA TYR A 45 -13.49 -0.49 -4.96
C TYR A 45 -13.98 -0.25 -3.52
N LYS A 46 -14.06 -1.31 -2.71
CA LYS A 46 -14.41 -1.19 -1.29
C LYS A 46 -13.25 -0.70 -0.42
N LEU A 47 -12.04 -0.62 -0.98
CA LEU A 47 -10.84 -0.25 -0.23
C LEU A 47 -10.58 1.26 -0.19
N GLU A 48 -11.32 2.07 -0.93
CA GLU A 48 -11.09 3.52 -0.98
C GLU A 48 -11.15 4.19 0.41
N ASN A 49 -12.23 3.97 1.16
CA ASN A 49 -12.40 4.55 2.50
C ASN A 49 -11.38 4.03 3.53
N PRO A 50 -11.16 2.71 3.69
CA PRO A 50 -10.18 2.21 4.66
C PRO A 50 -8.74 2.63 4.31
N VAL A 51 -8.37 2.68 3.02
CA VAL A 51 -7.04 3.15 2.61
C VAL A 51 -6.88 4.65 2.92
N LYS A 52 -7.90 5.47 2.68
CA LYS A 52 -7.88 6.90 3.09
C LYS A 52 -7.66 7.07 4.59
N GLN A 53 -8.34 6.29 5.42
CA GLN A 53 -8.17 6.34 6.88
C GLN A 53 -6.79 5.88 7.34
N LEU A 54 -6.25 4.82 6.72
CA LEU A 54 -4.89 4.34 7.01
C LEU A 54 -3.85 5.41 6.69
N VAL A 55 -3.96 6.02 5.50
CA VAL A 55 -3.03 7.07 5.05
C VAL A 55 -3.14 8.34 5.90
N SER A 56 -4.34 8.69 6.40
CA SER A 56 -4.49 9.89 7.24
C SER A 56 -3.89 9.75 8.64
N ASN A 57 -3.67 8.53 9.13
CA ASN A 57 -3.23 8.28 10.51
C ASN A 57 -1.71 8.34 10.69
N TRP A 58 -0.94 8.35 9.59
CA TRP A 58 0.50 8.18 9.60
C TRP A 58 1.21 9.35 8.91
N SER A 59 2.39 9.74 9.39
CA SER A 59 3.14 10.90 8.89
C SER A 59 3.90 10.64 7.58
N HIS A 60 4.37 9.42 7.35
CA HIS A 60 5.12 9.02 6.16
C HIS A 60 4.59 7.72 5.58
N ASN A 61 3.89 7.81 4.44
CA ASN A 61 3.19 6.68 3.83
C ASN A 61 3.64 6.46 2.40
N TRP A 62 3.78 5.20 2.01
CA TRP A 62 4.10 4.74 0.66
C TRP A 62 2.99 3.77 0.24
N ILE A 63 2.44 3.91 -0.97
CA ILE A 63 1.43 2.98 -1.51
C ILE A 63 2.04 2.31 -2.73
N ILE A 64 2.07 0.99 -2.70
CA ILE A 64 2.42 0.16 -3.85
C ILE A 64 1.13 -0.52 -4.31
N CYS A 65 0.66 -0.17 -5.50
CA CYS A 65 -0.63 -0.63 -6.00
C CYS A 65 -0.48 -1.19 -7.42
N ASP A 66 -0.71 -2.51 -7.52
CA ASP A 66 -0.59 -3.32 -8.74
C ASP A 66 -1.79 -3.16 -9.67
N CYS A 67 -2.94 -2.82 -9.09
CA CYS A 67 -4.15 -2.45 -9.83
C CYS A 67 -4.23 -0.92 -9.92
N ASN A 68 -4.77 -0.38 -11.02
CA ASN A 68 -4.87 1.07 -11.19
C ASN A 68 -6.32 1.57 -11.08
N PRO A 69 -6.98 1.50 -9.92
CA PRO A 69 -8.28 2.11 -9.76
C PRO A 69 -8.12 3.64 -9.72
N HIS A 70 -9.03 4.37 -10.37
CA HIS A 70 -8.93 5.83 -10.51
C HIS A 70 -8.74 6.56 -9.17
N TRP A 71 -9.39 6.10 -8.09
CA TRP A 71 -9.33 6.70 -6.76
C TRP A 71 -7.95 6.62 -6.09
N ILE A 72 -7.08 5.67 -6.46
CA ILE A 72 -5.75 5.52 -5.84
C ILE A 72 -4.86 6.73 -6.14
N VAL A 73 -5.06 7.34 -7.32
CA VAL A 73 -4.31 8.53 -7.76
C VAL A 73 -4.67 9.72 -6.89
N ASP A 74 -5.96 9.92 -6.63
CA ASP A 74 -6.45 11.00 -5.79
C ASP A 74 -5.97 10.86 -4.34
N VAL A 75 -5.87 9.63 -3.83
CA VAL A 75 -5.33 9.34 -2.50
C VAL A 75 -3.83 9.64 -2.43
N ALA A 76 -3.06 9.18 -3.42
CA ALA A 76 -1.61 9.40 -3.46
C ALA A 76 -1.25 10.89 -3.62
N GLN A 77 -1.98 11.63 -4.45
CA GLN A 77 -1.78 13.06 -4.64
C GLN A 77 -2.09 13.87 -3.37
N LYS A 78 -3.18 13.53 -2.66
CA LYS A 78 -3.54 14.20 -1.40
C LYS A 78 -2.53 13.97 -0.28
N ALA A 79 -1.84 12.83 -0.30
CA ALA A 79 -0.87 12.46 0.71
C ALA A 79 0.58 12.81 0.34
N ASN A 80 0.81 13.50 -0.79
CA ASN A 80 2.14 13.85 -1.32
C ASN A 80 3.05 12.61 -1.50
N MET A 81 2.47 11.50 -1.96
CA MET A 81 3.11 10.18 -2.01
C MET A 81 3.64 9.81 -3.40
N ILE A 82 4.79 9.11 -3.44
CA ILE A 82 5.36 8.54 -4.66
C ILE A 82 4.62 7.23 -4.99
N ARG A 83 4.18 7.10 -6.24
CA ARG A 83 3.52 5.91 -6.80
C ARG A 83 4.54 5.02 -7.49
N LEU A 84 4.58 3.74 -7.13
CA LEU A 84 5.24 2.68 -7.90
C LEU A 84 4.17 1.72 -8.43
N ILE A 85 4.29 1.45 -9.73
CA ILE A 85 3.40 0.63 -10.57
C ILE A 85 3.75 -0.84 -10.35
#